data_AF-A0A2A4SK45-F1
#
_entry.id   AF-A0A2A4SK45-F1
#
_cell.length_a   1.000
_cell.length_b   1.000
_cell.length_c   1.000
_cell.angle_alpha   90.00
_cell.angle_beta   90.00
_cell.angle_gamma   90.00
#
_symmetry.space_group_name_H-M   'P 1'
#
loop_
_entity.id
_entity.type
_entity.pdbx_description
1 polymer ?
#
loop_
_entity_poly.entity_id
_entity_poly.type
_entity_poly.pdbx_seq_one_letter_code
_entity_poly.pdbx_strand_id
1 'polypeptide(L)'
;MNETPSYLQDATELLTKDGFSTGDVWYHGTSSSLVSSILSNGLKRSGDKAMKQAAKSTMATIGNSYTESIEPVFLTQSKELAYYWAQQTVKERSVRIDGEESAVVFTVELPEEQNASVLPDVGAASLLMVEEGEAYMTYVAKIYQDCSAGVLDINLMKANRLEYLNKLGMAYINEDIDAEFVSLVSS
;
A
#
# COMPACT_ATOMS: atom_id res chain seq x y z
N MET A 1 8.50 5.99 16.44
CA MET A 1 7.97 4.97 15.50
C MET A 1 6.73 4.42 16.15
N ASN A 2 5.57 4.55 15.51
CA ASN A 2 4.36 3.88 15.98
C ASN A 2 4.51 2.40 15.63
N GLU A 3 4.58 1.56 16.65
CA GLU A 3 4.62 0.11 16.48
C GLU A 3 3.36 -0.36 15.73
N THR A 4 3.53 -1.30 14.80
CA THR A 4 2.41 -1.98 14.14
C THR A 4 1.52 -2.62 15.22
N PRO A 5 0.19 -2.39 15.25
CA PRO A 5 -0.71 -3.08 16.15
C PRO A 5 -0.59 -4.61 16.04
N SER A 6 -0.61 -5.33 17.15
CA SER A 6 -0.35 -6.78 17.19
C SER A 6 -1.26 -7.61 16.26
N TYR A 7 -2.54 -7.25 16.13
CA TYR A 7 -3.48 -7.94 15.24
C TYR A 7 -3.17 -7.76 13.74
N LEU A 8 -2.30 -6.80 13.40
CA LEU A 8 -1.80 -6.54 12.05
C LEU A 8 -0.40 -7.14 11.82
N GLN A 9 0.31 -7.61 12.84
CA GLN A 9 1.65 -8.20 12.73
C GLN A 9 1.58 -9.65 12.20
N ASP A 10 1.34 -9.82 10.90
CA ASP A 10 1.23 -11.12 10.25
C ASP A 10 2.52 -11.59 9.55
N ALA A 11 3.57 -10.78 9.54
CA ALA A 11 4.82 -11.14 8.89
C ALA A 11 5.45 -12.41 9.48
N THR A 12 5.29 -12.66 10.78
CA THR A 12 5.82 -13.88 11.43
C THR A 12 5.21 -15.19 10.88
N GLU A 13 4.01 -15.11 10.29
CA GLU A 13 3.32 -16.24 9.68
C GLU A 13 3.59 -16.32 8.16
N LEU A 14 3.81 -15.18 7.51
CA LEU A 14 3.89 -15.05 6.05
C LEU A 14 5.31 -15.03 5.49
N LEU A 15 6.28 -14.53 6.26
CA LEU A 15 7.62 -14.22 5.78
C LEU A 15 8.57 -15.39 5.97
N THR A 16 9.20 -15.79 4.87
CA THR A 16 10.28 -16.77 4.83
C THR A 16 11.56 -16.14 4.29
N LYS A 17 12.65 -16.92 4.20
CA LYS A 17 13.89 -16.47 3.56
C LYS A 17 13.70 -16.09 2.09
N ASP A 18 12.71 -16.67 1.42
CA ASP A 18 12.41 -16.41 0.01
C ASP A 18 11.47 -15.21 -0.19
N GLY A 19 10.94 -14.64 0.91
CA GLY A 19 9.99 -13.53 0.91
C GLY A 19 8.65 -13.85 1.54
N PHE A 20 7.74 -12.88 1.43
CA PHE A 20 6.34 -12.98 1.78
C PHE A 20 5.62 -13.97 0.87
N SER A 21 4.90 -14.89 1.49
CA SER A 21 4.04 -15.84 0.77
C SER A 21 2.88 -15.11 0.10
N THR A 22 2.51 -15.55 -1.10
CA THR A 22 1.34 -15.05 -1.84
C THR A 22 0.15 -15.97 -1.62
N GLY A 23 -1.05 -15.39 -1.55
CA GLY A 23 -2.32 -16.12 -1.50
C GLY A 23 -3.41 -15.35 -2.26
N ASP A 24 -4.67 -15.70 -1.99
CA ASP A 24 -5.84 -15.10 -2.65
C ASP A 24 -6.42 -13.91 -1.88
N VAL A 25 -5.80 -13.56 -0.75
CA VAL A 25 -6.19 -12.45 0.12
C VAL A 25 -5.13 -11.37 0.05
N TRP A 26 -5.57 -10.14 -0.19
CA TRP A 26 -4.73 -8.95 -0.24
C TRP A 26 -5.13 -7.96 0.84
N TYR A 27 -4.27 -6.98 1.07
CA TYR A 27 -4.51 -5.91 2.01
C TYR A 27 -4.23 -4.55 1.39
N HIS A 28 -5.05 -3.57 1.79
CA HIS A 28 -4.92 -2.17 1.38
C HIS A 28 -4.93 -1.28 2.62
N GLY A 29 -3.87 -0.49 2.79
CA GLY A 29 -3.74 0.45 3.89
C GLY A 29 -4.15 1.86 3.48
N THR A 30 -4.93 2.54 4.33
CA THR A 30 -5.39 3.90 4.04
C THR A 30 -5.77 4.68 5.31
N SER A 31 -6.33 5.87 5.15
CA SER A 31 -6.83 6.70 6.24
C SER A 31 -8.25 6.35 6.69
N SER A 32 -8.49 6.44 8.00
CA SER A 32 -9.81 6.23 8.60
C SER A 32 -10.90 7.15 8.04
N SER A 33 -10.55 8.33 7.52
CA SER A 33 -11.51 9.24 6.88
C SER A 33 -12.08 8.72 5.55
N LEU A 34 -11.41 7.74 4.93
CA LEU A 34 -11.83 7.13 3.68
C LEU A 34 -12.71 5.88 3.88
N VAL A 35 -12.85 5.40 5.12
CA VAL A 35 -13.54 4.14 5.44
C VAL A 35 -14.97 4.12 4.93
N SER A 36 -15.77 5.14 5.24
CA SER A 36 -17.19 5.17 4.81
C SER A 36 -17.33 5.16 3.28
N SER A 37 -16.42 5.85 2.57
CA SER A 37 -16.42 5.86 1.10
C SER A 37 -16.04 4.51 0.52
N ILE A 38 -15.03 3.85 1.09
CA ILE A 38 -14.54 2.54 0.63
C ILE A 38 -15.59 1.45 0.91
N LEU A 39 -16.20 1.45 2.09
CA LEU A 39 -17.26 0.48 2.41
C LEU A 39 -18.52 0.67 1.55
N SER A 40 -18.75 1.87 1.01
CA SER A 40 -19.91 2.14 0.14
C SER A 40 -19.62 1.89 -1.34
N ASN A 41 -18.41 2.17 -1.80
CA ASN A 41 -18.07 2.21 -3.22
C ASN A 41 -16.98 1.22 -3.63
N GLY A 42 -16.30 0.58 -2.67
CA GLY A 42 -15.11 -0.21 -2.90
C GLY A 42 -13.86 0.65 -3.09
N LEU A 43 -12.76 0.00 -3.47
CA LEU A 43 -11.50 0.66 -3.78
C LEU A 43 -11.49 1.08 -5.24
N LYS A 44 -11.55 2.38 -5.49
CA LYS A 44 -11.52 2.92 -6.85
C LYS A 44 -10.11 3.36 -7.21
N ARG A 45 -9.72 3.13 -8.46
CA ARG A 45 -8.51 3.71 -9.05
C ARG A 45 -8.52 5.22 -8.89
N SER A 46 -7.32 5.80 -8.86
CA SER A 46 -7.11 7.19 -8.46
C SER A 46 -7.48 7.52 -7.01
N GLY A 47 -8.00 6.57 -6.24
CA GLY A 47 -8.14 6.64 -4.78
C GLY A 47 -8.70 7.95 -4.25
N ASP A 48 -7.86 8.63 -3.47
CA ASP A 48 -8.22 9.80 -2.67
C ASP A 48 -8.48 11.06 -3.50
N LYS A 49 -9.74 11.24 -3.88
CA LYS A 49 -10.21 12.40 -4.64
C LYS A 49 -9.93 13.74 -3.95
N ALA A 50 -9.93 13.78 -2.62
CA ALA A 50 -9.68 15.03 -1.88
C ALA A 50 -8.22 15.46 -2.06
N MET A 51 -7.28 14.52 -1.94
CA MET A 51 -5.86 14.79 -2.18
C MET A 51 -5.57 15.18 -3.64
N LYS A 52 -6.20 14.51 -4.61
CA LYS A 52 -6.09 14.89 -6.03
C LYS A 52 -6.60 16.31 -6.30
N GLN A 53 -7.74 16.66 -5.72
CA GLN A 53 -8.29 18.00 -5.85
C GLN A 53 -7.39 19.06 -5.20
N ALA A 54 -6.78 18.75 -4.05
CA ALA A 54 -5.81 19.63 -3.41
C ALA A 54 -4.56 19.83 -4.29
N ALA A 55 -4.01 18.75 -4.86
CA ALA A 55 -2.86 18.82 -5.77
C ALA A 55 -3.17 19.66 -7.02
N LYS A 56 -4.33 19.41 -7.66
CA LYS A 56 -4.81 20.18 -8.81
C LYS A 56 -4.94 21.67 -8.49
N SER A 57 -5.47 22.00 -7.32
CA SER A 57 -5.64 23.39 -6.87
C SER A 57 -4.29 24.08 -6.63
N THR A 58 -3.31 23.38 -6.05
CA THR A 58 -1.94 23.90 -5.88
C THR A 58 -1.29 24.19 -7.24
N MET A 59 -1.39 23.26 -8.20
CA MET A 59 -0.80 23.43 -9.54
C MET A 59 -1.42 24.59 -10.32
N ALA A 60 -2.75 24.73 -10.24
CA ALA A 60 -3.44 25.86 -10.84
C ALA A 60 -2.99 27.20 -10.24
N THR A 61 -2.76 27.25 -8.92
CA THR A 61 -2.28 28.46 -8.23
C THR A 61 -0.90 28.90 -8.71
N ILE A 62 0.00 27.96 -9.04
CA ILE A 62 1.34 28.28 -9.56
C ILE A 62 1.38 28.47 -11.09
N GLY A 63 0.21 28.54 -11.75
CA GLY A 63 0.11 28.79 -13.19
C GLY A 63 0.51 27.61 -14.08
N ASN A 64 0.53 26.38 -13.54
CA ASN A 64 0.89 25.18 -14.28
C ASN A 64 -0.33 24.29 -14.56
N SER A 65 -0.29 23.51 -15.65
CA SER A 65 -1.32 22.53 -15.96
C SER A 65 -1.07 21.22 -15.21
N TYR A 66 -2.09 20.74 -14.49
CA TYR A 66 -2.07 19.41 -13.88
C TYR A 66 -2.68 18.39 -14.84
N THR A 67 -1.88 17.42 -15.28
CA THR A 67 -2.38 16.23 -15.97
C THR A 67 -2.62 15.14 -14.94
N GLU A 68 -3.89 14.80 -14.74
CA GLU A 68 -4.27 13.72 -13.82
C GLU A 68 -3.92 12.37 -14.43
N SER A 69 -3.09 11.57 -13.73
CA SER A 69 -2.89 10.17 -14.08
C SER A 69 -3.89 9.29 -13.33
N ILE A 70 -4.31 8.22 -14.00
CA ILE A 70 -5.08 7.16 -13.35
C ILE A 70 -4.08 6.28 -12.61
N GLU A 71 -4.21 6.23 -11.29
CA GLU A 71 -3.40 5.37 -10.44
C GLU A 71 -4.12 4.04 -10.19
N PRO A 72 -3.40 2.91 -10.14
CA PRO A 72 -3.98 1.62 -9.81
C PRO A 72 -4.46 1.57 -8.35
N VAL A 73 -5.12 0.47 -7.98
CA VAL A 73 -5.30 0.12 -6.57
C VAL A 73 -4.07 -0.66 -6.12
N PHE A 74 -3.34 -0.11 -5.14
CA PHE A 74 -2.17 -0.77 -4.56
C PHE A 74 -2.57 -1.79 -3.49
N LEU A 75 -1.92 -2.95 -3.53
CA LEU A 75 -2.21 -4.11 -2.71
C LEU A 75 -0.91 -4.70 -2.16
N THR A 76 -1.01 -5.45 -1.07
CA THR A 76 0.09 -6.21 -0.49
C THR A 76 -0.43 -7.49 0.18
N GLN A 77 0.43 -8.49 0.32
CA GLN A 77 0.09 -9.78 0.94
C GLN A 77 0.02 -9.70 2.46
N SER A 78 0.50 -8.63 3.08
CA SER A 78 0.65 -8.50 4.54
C SER A 78 -0.12 -7.30 5.10
N LYS A 79 -0.89 -7.53 6.17
CA LYS A 79 -1.53 -6.48 6.97
C LYS A 79 -0.51 -5.50 7.52
N GLU A 80 0.65 -6.00 7.93
CA GLU A 80 1.72 -5.19 8.49
C GLU A 80 2.28 -4.23 7.44
N LEU A 81 2.57 -4.72 6.23
CA LEU A 81 2.99 -3.86 5.11
C LEU A 81 1.87 -2.87 4.71
N ALA A 82 0.61 -3.30 4.69
CA ALA A 82 -0.50 -2.41 4.40
C ALA A 82 -0.58 -1.28 5.45
N TYR A 83 -0.39 -1.60 6.72
CA TYR A 83 -0.40 -0.62 7.79
C TYR A 83 0.69 0.44 7.65
N TYR A 84 1.89 0.09 7.17
CA TYR A 84 2.92 1.08 6.83
C TYR A 84 2.41 2.11 5.81
N TRP A 85 1.77 1.64 4.73
CA TRP A 85 1.22 2.53 3.69
C TRP A 85 0.03 3.34 4.20
N ALA A 86 -0.77 2.79 5.10
CA ALA A 86 -1.83 3.53 5.80
C ALA A 86 -1.24 4.69 6.61
N GLN A 87 -0.11 4.49 7.30
CA GLN A 87 0.59 5.56 8.02
C GLN A 87 1.12 6.64 7.08
N GLN A 88 1.67 6.27 5.91
CA GLN A 88 2.10 7.25 4.92
C GLN A 88 0.91 8.05 4.39
N THR A 89 -0.22 7.40 4.12
CA THR A 89 -1.45 8.06 3.66
C THR A 89 -1.95 9.09 4.70
N VAL A 90 -2.00 8.72 5.99
CA VAL A 90 -2.39 9.65 7.06
C VAL A 90 -1.41 10.81 7.16
N LYS A 91 -0.09 10.55 7.09
CA LYS A 91 0.94 11.59 7.12
C LYS A 91 0.78 12.57 5.96
N GLU A 92 0.59 12.09 4.73
CA GLU A 92 0.39 12.92 3.54
C GLU A 92 -0.88 13.76 3.63
N ARG A 93 -1.99 13.16 4.08
CA ARG A 93 -3.26 13.86 4.27
C ARG A 93 -3.17 14.93 5.33
N SER A 94 -2.45 14.69 6.43
CA SER A 94 -2.32 15.66 7.54
C SER A 94 -1.68 17.00 7.13
N VAL A 95 -0.94 17.03 6.02
CA VAL A 95 -0.32 18.26 5.49
C VAL A 95 -1.34 19.13 4.72
N ARG A 96 -2.45 18.54 4.26
CA ARG A 96 -3.41 19.20 3.34
C ARG A 96 -4.84 19.26 3.86
N ILE A 97 -5.17 18.42 4.84
CA ILE A 97 -6.53 18.21 5.33
C ILE A 97 -6.48 18.29 6.85
N ASP A 98 -7.24 19.22 7.41
CA ASP A 98 -7.43 19.33 8.85
C ASP A 98 -8.30 18.17 9.36
N GLY A 99 -7.85 17.52 10.42
CA GLY A 99 -8.58 16.44 11.08
C GLY A 99 -7.65 15.45 11.75
N GLU A 100 -8.16 14.77 12.78
CA GLU A 100 -7.49 13.61 13.34
C GLU A 100 -7.88 12.37 12.55
N GLU A 101 -6.90 11.78 11.88
CA GLU A 101 -7.05 10.57 11.10
C GLU A 101 -6.14 9.47 11.65
N SER A 102 -6.57 8.22 11.50
CA SER A 102 -5.81 7.06 11.94
C SER A 102 -5.59 6.10 10.78
N ALA A 103 -4.48 5.36 10.86
CA ALA A 103 -4.14 4.35 9.88
C ALA A 103 -5.09 3.15 10.04
N VAL A 104 -5.69 2.71 8.93
CA VAL A 104 -6.59 1.55 8.87
C VAL A 104 -6.17 0.61 7.74
N VAL A 105 -6.49 -0.67 7.88
CA VAL A 105 -6.21 -1.71 6.89
C VAL A 105 -7.50 -2.36 6.46
N PHE A 106 -7.65 -2.57 5.16
CA PHE A 106 -8.71 -3.36 4.55
C PHE A 106 -8.17 -4.70 4.09
N THR A 107 -8.96 -5.75 4.30
CA THR A 107 -8.83 -7.03 3.59
C THR A 107 -9.52 -6.91 2.24
N VAL A 108 -8.92 -7.50 1.23
CA VAL A 108 -9.41 -7.53 -0.15
C VAL A 108 -9.42 -8.99 -0.63
N GLU A 109 -10.62 -9.54 -0.85
CA GLU A 109 -10.84 -10.92 -1.30
C GLU A 109 -11.43 -10.91 -2.70
N LEU A 110 -10.58 -11.10 -3.70
CA LEU A 110 -10.96 -10.97 -5.11
C LEU A 110 -11.52 -12.29 -5.67
N PRO A 111 -12.50 -12.24 -6.59
CA PRO A 111 -12.86 -13.41 -7.37
C PRO A 111 -11.66 -13.85 -8.23
N GLU A 112 -11.56 -15.15 -8.54
CA GLU A 112 -10.40 -15.76 -9.22
C GLU A 112 -9.98 -15.00 -10.49
N GLU A 113 -10.96 -14.59 -11.31
CA GLU A 113 -10.70 -13.83 -12.55
C GLU A 113 -10.03 -12.48 -12.28
N GLN A 114 -10.49 -11.74 -11.27
CA GLN A 114 -9.93 -10.44 -10.91
C GLN A 114 -8.61 -10.59 -10.15
N ASN A 115 -8.45 -11.65 -9.34
CA ASN A 115 -7.21 -11.96 -8.65
C ASN A 115 -6.06 -12.21 -9.64
N ALA A 116 -6.35 -12.83 -10.78
CA ALA A 116 -5.38 -13.05 -11.85
C ALA A 116 -4.87 -11.75 -12.51
N SER A 117 -5.58 -10.64 -12.34
CA SER A 117 -5.18 -9.30 -12.82
C SER A 117 -4.22 -8.57 -11.85
N VAL A 118 -3.93 -9.12 -10.67
CA VAL A 118 -2.97 -8.52 -9.74
C VAL A 118 -1.54 -8.71 -10.26
N LEU A 119 -0.79 -7.61 -10.33
CA LEU A 119 0.56 -7.57 -10.89
C LEU A 119 1.58 -7.07 -9.85
N PRO A 120 2.83 -7.55 -9.89
CA PRO A 120 3.90 -6.95 -9.11
C PRO A 120 4.12 -5.48 -9.47
N ASP A 121 4.26 -4.63 -8.47
CA ASP A 121 4.54 -3.20 -8.66
C ASP A 121 6.04 -2.94 -8.83
N VAL A 122 6.52 -3.04 -10.07
CA VAL A 122 7.87 -2.61 -10.44
C VAL A 122 8.01 -1.09 -10.57
N GLY A 123 6.89 -0.36 -10.67
CA GLY A 123 6.86 1.09 -10.79
C GLY A 123 7.36 1.79 -9.52
N ALA A 124 7.23 1.11 -8.38
CA ALA A 124 7.81 1.51 -7.11
C ALA A 124 9.33 1.68 -7.11
N ALA A 125 10.07 1.11 -8.07
CA ALA A 125 11.53 1.20 -8.10
C ALA A 125 12.07 2.63 -7.97
N SER A 126 11.44 3.60 -8.64
CA SER A 126 11.85 5.00 -8.57
C SER A 126 11.56 5.64 -7.20
N LEU A 127 10.43 5.27 -6.58
CA LEU A 127 10.09 5.68 -5.21
C LEU A 127 11.10 5.10 -4.21
N LEU A 128 11.55 3.86 -4.41
CA LEU A 128 12.49 3.17 -3.52
C LEU A 128 13.92 3.74 -3.58
N MET A 129 14.22 4.60 -4.56
CA MET A 129 15.54 5.22 -4.75
C MET A 129 15.63 6.64 -4.17
N VAL A 130 14.55 7.16 -3.56
CA VAL A 130 14.52 8.43 -2.84
C VAL A 130 14.40 8.20 -1.33
N GLU A 131 14.50 9.26 -0.54
CA GLU A 131 14.52 9.20 0.94
C GLU A 131 13.27 8.49 1.50
N GLU A 132 12.10 8.72 0.93
CA GLU A 132 10.86 8.03 1.29
C GLU A 132 10.95 6.52 1.06
N GLY A 133 11.61 6.13 -0.02
CA GLY A 133 11.93 4.76 -0.37
C GLY A 133 12.87 4.08 0.63
N GLU A 134 13.91 4.79 1.08
CA GLU A 134 14.86 4.29 2.08
C GLU A 134 14.16 3.96 3.40
N ALA A 135 13.16 4.76 3.79
CA ALA A 135 12.35 4.49 4.98
C ALA A 135 11.54 3.19 4.85
N TYR A 136 10.97 2.93 3.67
CA TYR A 136 10.27 1.66 3.41
C TYR A 136 11.24 0.47 3.43
N MET A 137 12.38 0.59 2.75
CA MET A 137 13.40 -0.46 2.74
C MET A 137 13.91 -0.79 4.14
N THR A 138 14.10 0.23 4.98
CA THR A 138 14.48 0.06 6.39
C THR A 138 13.38 -0.65 7.19
N TYR A 139 12.11 -0.29 6.94
CA TYR A 139 10.96 -0.93 7.58
C TYR A 139 10.88 -2.42 7.22
N VAL A 140 10.95 -2.77 5.93
CA VAL A 140 10.92 -4.17 5.48
C VAL A 140 12.15 -4.93 6.00
N ALA A 141 13.35 -4.36 5.97
CA ALA A 141 14.55 -5.00 6.52
C ALA A 141 14.41 -5.30 8.02
N LYS A 142 13.76 -4.42 8.77
CA LYS A 142 13.43 -4.66 10.18
C LYS A 142 12.46 -5.83 10.35
N ILE A 143 11.42 -5.94 9.52
CA ILE A 143 10.50 -7.10 9.56
C ILE A 143 11.27 -8.41 9.33
N TYR A 144 12.18 -8.44 8.33
CA TYR A 144 13.04 -9.60 8.07
C TYR A 144 13.89 -9.99 9.28
N GLN A 145 14.48 -9.00 9.95
CA GLN A 145 15.26 -9.19 11.17
C GLN A 145 14.40 -9.75 12.31
N ASP A 146 13.26 -9.10 12.58
CA ASP A 146 12.36 -9.46 13.68
C ASP A 146 11.75 -10.86 13.48
N CYS A 147 11.49 -11.27 12.23
CA CYS A 147 11.02 -12.61 11.87
C CYS A 147 12.12 -13.67 11.74
N SER A 148 13.40 -13.31 11.97
CA SER A 148 14.55 -14.20 11.71
C SER A 148 14.59 -14.77 10.29
N ALA A 149 14.04 -14.04 9.32
CA ALA A 149 13.95 -14.43 7.92
C ALA A 149 15.24 -14.14 7.11
N GLY A 150 16.28 -13.64 7.78
CA GLY A 150 17.56 -13.30 7.16
C GLY A 150 17.67 -11.80 6.86
N VAL A 151 18.47 -11.45 5.85
CA VAL A 151 18.66 -10.06 5.41
C VAL A 151 17.83 -9.87 4.14
N LEU A 152 17.14 -8.72 4.05
CA LEU A 152 16.51 -8.29 2.82
C LEU A 152 17.58 -8.06 1.74
N ASP A 153 17.73 -9.02 0.84
CA ASP A 153 18.67 -8.95 -0.28
C ASP A 153 17.91 -8.70 -1.58
N ILE A 154 17.88 -7.45 -2.03
CA ILE A 154 17.29 -7.07 -3.31
C ILE A 154 18.13 -5.99 -3.98
N ASN A 155 18.44 -6.19 -5.26
CA ASN A 155 19.07 -5.17 -6.08
C ASN A 155 17.99 -4.47 -6.91
N LEU A 156 17.48 -3.34 -6.47
CA LEU A 156 16.36 -2.63 -7.12
C LEU A 156 16.59 -2.38 -8.63
N MET A 157 17.83 -2.15 -9.05
CA MET A 157 18.19 -1.91 -10.46
C MET A 157 18.15 -3.17 -11.34
N LYS A 158 18.23 -4.36 -10.75
CA LYS A 158 18.32 -5.66 -11.46
C LYS A 158 17.24 -6.65 -11.04
N ALA A 159 16.46 -6.31 -10.02
CA ALA A 159 15.44 -7.16 -9.44
C ALA A 159 14.41 -7.51 -10.50
N ASN A 160 14.05 -8.78 -10.54
CA ASN A 160 12.94 -9.20 -11.38
C ASN A 160 11.61 -8.79 -10.74
N ARG A 161 10.53 -8.73 -11.53
CA ARG A 161 9.21 -8.29 -11.05
C ARG A 161 8.71 -9.07 -9.84
N LEU A 162 8.98 -10.37 -9.75
CA LEU A 162 8.52 -11.19 -8.62
C LEU A 162 9.30 -10.89 -7.34
N GLU A 163 10.49 -10.31 -7.41
CA GLU A 163 11.20 -9.87 -6.21
C GLU A 163 10.52 -8.65 -5.56
N TYR A 164 9.94 -7.74 -6.35
CA TYR A 164 9.13 -6.64 -5.80
C TYR A 164 7.89 -7.18 -5.07
N LEU A 165 7.22 -8.17 -5.66
CA LEU A 165 6.09 -8.82 -5.00
C LEU A 165 6.51 -9.61 -3.76
N ASN A 166 7.45 -10.53 -3.90
CA ASN A 166 7.77 -11.50 -2.85
C ASN A 166 8.63 -10.90 -1.75
N LYS A 167 9.62 -10.04 -2.05
CA LYS A 167 10.51 -9.49 -1.02
C LYS A 167 9.99 -8.19 -0.41
N LEU A 168 9.25 -7.41 -1.20
CA LEU A 168 8.81 -6.08 -0.79
C LEU A 168 7.28 -5.98 -0.66
N GLY A 169 6.52 -7.03 -0.95
CA GLY A 169 5.06 -7.02 -0.82
C GLY A 169 4.38 -5.97 -1.70
N MET A 170 4.97 -5.62 -2.85
CA MET A 170 4.47 -4.55 -3.71
C MET A 170 3.66 -5.12 -4.87
N ALA A 171 2.35 -4.93 -4.82
CA ALA A 171 1.42 -5.36 -5.85
C ALA A 171 0.43 -4.26 -6.18
N TYR A 172 -0.20 -4.37 -7.35
CA TYR A 172 -1.31 -3.50 -7.73
C TYR A 172 -2.28 -4.22 -8.66
N ILE A 173 -3.48 -3.68 -8.78
CA ILE A 173 -4.44 -4.05 -9.81
C ILE A 173 -4.88 -2.80 -10.59
N ASN A 174 -4.93 -2.93 -11.92
CA ASN A 174 -5.32 -1.85 -12.82
C ASN A 174 -6.84 -1.76 -13.04
N GLU A 175 -7.61 -2.15 -12.02
CA GLU A 175 -9.07 -2.21 -12.02
C GLU A 175 -9.62 -1.58 -10.74
N ASP A 176 -10.89 -1.20 -10.79
CA ASP A 176 -11.62 -0.85 -9.57
C ASP A 176 -12.05 -2.15 -8.88
N ILE A 177 -12.08 -2.13 -7.55
CA ILE A 177 -12.53 -3.24 -6.71
C ILE A 177 -13.86 -2.83 -6.09
N ASP A 178 -14.87 -3.67 -6.20
CA ASP A 178 -16.19 -3.38 -5.66
C ASP A 178 -16.27 -3.61 -4.16
N ALA A 179 -17.20 -2.92 -3.50
CA ALA A 179 -17.32 -2.88 -2.04
C ALA A 179 -17.53 -4.27 -1.41
N GLU A 180 -18.15 -5.19 -2.14
CA GLU A 180 -18.41 -6.55 -1.66
C GLU A 180 -17.13 -7.37 -1.43
N PHE A 181 -16.03 -7.01 -2.09
CA PHE A 181 -14.74 -7.68 -1.97
C PHE A 181 -13.81 -7.02 -0.95
N VAL A 182 -14.30 -6.02 -0.22
CA VAL A 182 -13.48 -5.17 0.67
C VAL A 182 -14.09 -5.15 2.07
N SER A 183 -13.32 -5.53 3.08
CA SER A 183 -13.75 -5.49 4.48
C SER A 183 -12.69 -4.85 5.37
N LEU A 184 -13.13 -4.11 6.39
CA LEU A 184 -12.21 -3.45 7.32
C LEU A 184 -11.59 -4.51 8.25
N VAL A 185 -10.27 -4.52 8.39
CA VAL A 185 -9.58 -5.36 9.37
C VAL A 185 -9.83 -4.79 10.76
N SER A 186 -10.46 -5.58 11.63
CA SER A 186 -10.70 -5.26 13.03
C SER A 186 -9.86 -6.13 13.96
N SER A 187 -9.59 -5.61 15.16
CA SER A 187 -8.96 -6.32 16.28
C SER A 187 -9.85 -7.38 16.91
#